data_AF-I2JLL4-F1
#
_entry.id   AF-I2JLL4-F1
#
_cell.length_a   1.000
_cell.length_b   1.000
_cell.length_c   1.000
_cell.angle_alpha   90.00
_cell.angle_beta   90.00
_cell.angle_gamma   90.00
#
_symmetry.space_group_name_H-M   'P 1'
#
loop_
_entity.id
_entity.type
_entity.pdbx_description
1 polymer ?
#
loop_
_entity_poly.entity_id
_entity_poly.type
_entity_poly.pdbx_seq_one_letter_code
_entity_poly.pdbx_strand_id
1 'polypeptide(L)'
;MDPKQLHEQLQRLQSEIDGLAVNQENRAKLHAIVDDIDRELGVGPQFVLEDSSLQDRLEDLVSNFEVDHPTVAGILKDIMVKLASIGV
;
A
#
# COMPACT_ATOMS: atom_id res chain seq x y z
N MET A 1 14.74 -4.03 8.06
CA MET A 1 14.21 -4.56 6.80
C MET A 1 14.65 -3.68 5.65
N ASP A 2 14.90 -4.24 4.46
CA ASP A 2 15.38 -3.47 3.32
C ASP A 2 14.26 -2.67 2.63
N PRO A 3 14.39 -1.34 2.46
CA PRO A 3 13.39 -0.51 1.76
C PRO A 3 13.20 -0.95 0.30
N LYS A 4 14.16 -1.68 -0.27
CA LYS A 4 14.07 -2.28 -1.60
C LYS A 4 12.90 -3.27 -1.72
N GLN A 5 12.69 -4.09 -0.70
CA GLN A 5 11.64 -5.11 -0.71
C GLN A 5 10.23 -4.50 -0.68
N LEU A 6 10.09 -3.33 -0.05
CA LEU A 6 8.84 -2.58 -0.03
C LEU A 6 8.60 -1.90 -1.39
N HIS A 7 9.64 -1.32 -1.98
CA HIS A 7 9.59 -0.78 -3.34
C HIS A 7 9.14 -1.84 -4.37
N GLU A 8 9.69 -3.05 -4.33
CA GLU A 8 9.27 -4.12 -5.24
C GLU A 8 7.79 -4.49 -5.08
N GLN A 9 7.27 -4.43 -3.86
CA GLN A 9 5.86 -4.68 -3.62
C GLN A 9 4.95 -3.57 -4.09
N LEU A 10 5.35 -2.30 -3.95
CA LEU A 10 4.62 -1.18 -4.52
C LEU A 10 4.57 -1.27 -6.05
N GLN A 11 5.69 -1.62 -6.69
CA GLN A 11 5.72 -1.84 -8.15
C GLN A 11 4.82 -3.00 -8.58
N ARG A 12 4.78 -4.08 -7.78
CA ARG A 12 3.90 -5.21 -8.03
C ARG A 12 2.43 -4.82 -7.86
N LEU A 13 2.10 -4.10 -6.79
CA LEU A 13 0.77 -3.57 -6.53
C LEU A 13 0.31 -2.68 -7.70
N GLN A 14 1.15 -1.77 -8.15
CA GLN A 14 0.86 -0.87 -9.27
C GLN A 14 0.62 -1.64 -10.58
N SER A 15 1.39 -2.71 -10.84
CA SER A 15 1.18 -3.56 -12.01
C SER A 15 -0.15 -4.33 -11.94
N GLU A 16 -0.51 -4.85 -10.76
CA GLU A 16 -1.79 -5.53 -10.56
C GLU A 16 -2.96 -4.54 -10.73
N ILE A 17 -2.84 -3.31 -10.21
CA ILE A 17 -3.82 -2.23 -10.37
C ILE A 17 -4.04 -1.87 -11.83
N ASP A 18 -2.97 -1.83 -12.64
CA ASP A 18 -3.08 -1.51 -14.06
C ASP A 18 -3.74 -2.63 -14.87
N GLY A 19 -3.54 -3.88 -14.45
CA GLY A 19 -4.22 -5.05 -15.01
C GLY A 19 -5.66 -5.25 -14.53
N LEU A 20 -6.09 -4.51 -13.51
CA LEU A 20 -7.40 -4.64 -12.90
C LEU A 20 -8.44 -3.76 -13.59
N ALA A 21 -9.58 -4.36 -13.94
CA ALA A 21 -10.78 -3.65 -14.37
C ALA A 21 -11.54 -3.06 -13.15
N VAL A 22 -10.83 -2.33 -12.30
CA VAL A 22 -11.43 -1.63 -11.15
C VAL A 22 -12.03 -0.30 -11.59
N ASN A 23 -13.06 0.15 -10.89
CA ASN A 23 -13.65 1.47 -11.12
C ASN A 23 -12.60 2.57 -10.95
N GLN A 24 -12.77 3.68 -11.68
CA GLN A 24 -11.81 4.79 -11.68
C GLN A 24 -11.58 5.36 -10.27
N GLU A 25 -12.60 5.36 -9.41
CA GLU A 25 -12.49 5.77 -8.00
C GLU A 25 -11.57 4.82 -7.20
N ASN A 26 -11.76 3.52 -7.35
CA ASN A 26 -10.97 2.48 -6.70
C ASN A 26 -9.51 2.54 -7.17
N ARG A 27 -9.28 2.73 -8.48
CA ARG A 27 -7.95 2.95 -9.04
C ARG A 27 -7.28 4.19 -8.46
N ALA A 28 -8.02 5.29 -8.33
CA ALA A 28 -7.49 6.54 -7.75
C ALA A 28 -7.12 6.37 -6.28
N LYS A 29 -7.97 5.70 -5.47
CA LYS A 29 -7.69 5.43 -4.06
C LYS A 29 -6.43 4.58 -3.87
N LEU A 30 -6.28 3.52 -4.67
CA LEU A 30 -5.09 2.66 -4.62
C LEU A 30 -3.82 3.41 -5.05
N HIS A 31 -3.89 4.19 -6.14
CA HIS A 31 -2.78 5.03 -6.56
C HIS A 31 -2.40 6.08 -5.51
N ALA A 32 -3.37 6.68 -4.84
CA ALA A 32 -3.12 7.65 -3.78
C ALA A 32 -2.36 7.02 -2.61
N ILE A 33 -2.70 5.79 -2.20
CA ILE A 33 -1.99 5.06 -1.14
C ILE A 33 -0.57 4.71 -1.57
N VAL A 34 -0.40 4.21 -2.80
CA VAL A 34 0.93 3.90 -3.34
C VAL A 34 1.82 5.14 -3.35
N ASP A 35 1.29 6.28 -3.76
CA ASP A 35 2.01 7.56 -3.79
C ASP A 35 2.33 8.07 -2.37
N ASP A 36 1.40 7.95 -1.43
CA ASP A 36 1.61 8.36 -0.03
C ASP A 36 2.74 7.54 0.61
N ILE A 37 2.74 6.22 0.40
CA ILE A 37 3.78 5.32 0.89
C ILE A 37 5.12 5.60 0.18
N ASP A 38 5.13 5.82 -1.14
CA ASP A 38 6.35 6.15 -1.89
C ASP A 38 6.95 7.49 -1.41
N ARG A 39 6.08 8.45 -1.10
CA ARG A 39 6.46 9.74 -0.53
C ARG A 39 7.07 9.57 0.86
N GLU A 40 6.44 8.78 1.74
CA GLU A 40 7.01 8.46 3.05
C GLU A 40 8.35 7.72 2.90
N LEU A 41 8.49 6.82 1.90
CA LEU A 41 9.73 6.10 1.58
C LEU A 41 10.84 7.04 1.14
N GLY A 42 10.51 8.04 0.34
CA GLY A 42 11.46 9.01 -0.21
C GLY A 42 11.94 10.05 0.80
N VAL A 43 11.18 10.31 1.87
CA VAL A 43 11.47 11.39 2.85
C VAL A 43 12.51 10.96 3.91
N GLY A 44 12.93 9.69 3.95
CA GLY A 44 13.99 9.21 4.84
C GLY A 44 13.46 8.63 6.16
N PRO A 45 14.34 8.20 7.09
CA PRO A 45 14.09 7.12 8.07
C PRO A 45 13.06 7.41 9.16
N GLN A 46 12.34 8.53 9.10
CA GLN A 46 11.19 8.79 9.95
C GLN A 46 9.92 8.31 9.23
N PHE A 47 9.82 6.99 9.06
CA PHE A 47 8.54 6.34 8.83
C PHE A 47 7.72 6.48 10.10
N VAL A 48 6.96 7.56 10.21
CA VAL A 48 6.04 7.75 11.32
C VAL A 48 4.69 7.23 10.84
N LEU A 49 4.57 5.90 10.81
CA LEU A 49 3.29 5.19 10.68
C LEU A 49 2.36 5.41 11.90
N GLU A 50 2.66 6.39 12.77
CA GLU A 50 1.71 6.89 13.77
C GLU A 50 0.62 7.76 13.15
N ASP A 51 0.71 8.12 11.86
CA ASP A 51 -0.45 8.56 11.09
C ASP A 51 -1.42 7.37 10.95
N SER A 52 -2.17 7.14 12.03
CA SER A 52 -3.24 6.13 12.12
C SER A 52 -4.19 6.23 10.93
N SER A 53 -4.27 7.39 10.28
CA SER A 53 -5.01 7.61 9.04
C SER A 53 -4.49 6.85 7.82
N LEU A 54 -3.18 6.62 7.65
CA LEU A 54 -2.67 5.82 6.53
C LEU A 54 -3.02 4.34 6.74
N GLN A 55 -2.77 3.84 7.95
CA GLN A 55 -3.07 2.45 8.30
C GLN A 55 -4.58 2.17 8.18
N ASP A 56 -5.44 3.05 8.71
CA ASP A 56 -6.89 2.91 8.64
C ASP A 56 -7.40 2.93 7.19
N ARG A 57 -6.86 3.80 6.33
CA ARG A 57 -7.19 3.82 4.90
C ARG A 57 -6.71 2.59 4.15
N LEU A 58 -5.52 2.08 4.51
CA LEU A 58 -4.99 0.83 3.98
C LEU A 58 -5.90 -0.34 4.39
N GLU A 59 -6.32 -0.42 5.65
CA GLU A 59 -7.23 -1.45 6.15
C GLU A 59 -8.62 -1.38 5.47
N ASP A 60 -9.18 -0.19 5.28
CA ASP A 60 -10.44 0.00 4.55
C ASP A 60 -10.34 -0.49 3.10
N LEU A 61 -9.26 -0.13 2.39
CA LEU A 61 -9.01 -0.61 1.04
C LEU A 61 -8.75 -2.11 1.01
N VAL A 62 -7.94 -2.65 1.92
CA VAL A 62 -7.75 -4.10 2.02
C VAL A 62 -9.09 -4.79 2.18
N SER A 63 -9.94 -4.34 3.10
CA SER A 63 -11.24 -4.96 3.37
C SER A 63 -12.20 -4.84 2.18
N ASN A 64 -12.18 -3.72 1.45
CA ASN A 64 -12.99 -3.52 0.26
C ASN A 64 -12.51 -4.37 -0.93
N PHE A 65 -11.20 -4.55 -1.07
CA PHE A 65 -10.61 -5.34 -2.15
C PHE A 65 -10.43 -6.82 -1.80
N GLU A 66 -10.53 -7.23 -0.54
CA GLU A 66 -10.36 -8.63 -0.11
C GLU A 66 -11.41 -9.55 -0.75
N VAL A 67 -12.61 -9.02 -0.99
CA VAL A 67 -13.73 -9.77 -1.58
C VAL A 67 -13.60 -9.89 -3.11
N ASP A 68 -13.39 -8.77 -3.80
CA ASP A 68 -13.35 -8.74 -5.27
C ASP A 68 -11.96 -9.04 -5.85
N HIS A 69 -10.90 -8.71 -5.12
CA HIS A 69 -9.51 -8.68 -5.59
C HIS A 69 -8.51 -9.14 -4.51
N PRO A 70 -8.56 -10.42 -4.10
CA PRO A 70 -7.74 -10.95 -3.00
C PRO A 70 -6.23 -10.80 -3.21
N THR A 71 -5.77 -10.78 -4.47
CA THR A 71 -4.36 -10.56 -4.80
C THR A 71 -3.89 -9.16 -4.39
N VAL A 72 -4.69 -8.12 -4.64
CA VAL A 72 -4.38 -6.72 -4.28
C VAL A 72 -4.40 -6.54 -2.78
N ALA A 73 -5.45 -7.05 -2.13
CA ALA A 73 -5.59 -7.01 -0.68
C ALA A 73 -4.39 -7.69 0.02
N GLY A 74 -3.93 -8.82 -0.51
CA GLY A 74 -2.73 -9.50 -0.03
C GLY A 74 -1.47 -8.64 -0.13
N ILE A 75 -1.25 -7.96 -1.26
CA ILE A 75 -0.08 -7.09 -1.46
C ILE A 75 -0.13 -5.87 -0.53
N LEU A 76 -1.29 -5.21 -0.41
CA LEU A 76 -1.49 -4.08 0.51
C LEU A 76 -1.20 -4.47 1.97
N LYS A 77 -1.65 -5.65 2.39
CA LYS A 77 -1.39 -6.18 3.74
C LYS A 77 0.08 -6.47 3.96
N ASP A 78 0.78 -7.03 2.97
CA ASP A 78 2.22 -7.29 3.07
C ASP A 78 3.03 -5.98 3.15
N ILE A 79 2.62 -4.96 2.39
CA ILE A 79 3.15 -3.60 2.47
C ILE A 79 2.95 -3.02 3.89
N MET A 80 1.74 -3.09 4.44
CA MET A 80 1.43 -2.61 5.80
C MET A 80 2.30 -3.30 6.86
N VAL A 81 2.47 -4.62 6.79
CA VAL A 81 3.32 -5.37 7.73
C VAL A 81 4.79 -4.99 7.60
N LYS A 82 5.29 -4.80 6.37
CA LYS A 82 6.68 -4.36 6.13
C LYS A 82 6.91 -2.94 6.66
N LEU A 83 5.96 -2.05 6.44
CA LEU A 83 5.95 -0.70 6.97
C LEU A 83 6.02 -0.72 8.50
N ALA A 84 5.11 -1.45 9.16
CA ALA A 84 5.13 -1.61 10.62
C ALA A 84 6.44 -2.21 11.15
N SER A 85 7.10 -3.07 10.37
CA SER A 85 8.39 -3.67 10.70
C SER A 85 9.59 -2.74 10.50
N ILE A 86 9.44 -1.61 9.79
CA ILE A 86 10.48 -0.58 9.62
C ILE A 86 10.43 0.44 10.75
N GLY A 87 9.24 0.73 11.30
CA GLY A 87 9.04 1.68 12.40
C GLY A 87 9.34 1.14 13.82
N VAL A 88 9.88 -0.08 13.95
CA VAL A 88 10.33 -0.68 15.23
C VAL A 88 11.81 -0.41 15.49
#